data_AF-A0A6A5UJV4-F1
#
_entry.id   AF-A0A6A5UJV4-F1
#
_cell.length_a   1.000
_cell.length_b   1.000
_cell.length_c   1.000
_cell.angle_alpha   90.00
_cell.angle_beta   90.00
_cell.angle_gamma   90.00
#
_symmetry.space_group_name_H-M   'P 1'
#
loop_
_entity.id
_entity.type
_entity.pdbx_description
1 polymer ?
#
loop_
_entity_poly.entity_id
_entity_poly.type
_entity_poly.pdbx_seq_one_letter_code
_entity_poly.pdbx_strand_id
1 'polypeptide(L)' 'GMCSLSVKPGDEVWMVRDSAAPLILRRVEGAEEQYQLVGEAYVHGFMNGEMLEENYGLVDGSVTLV' A
#
# COMPACT_ATOMS: atom_id res chain seq x y z
N GLY A 1 10.82 6.82 2.63
CA GLY A 1 10.22 5.59 3.17
C GLY A 1 11.28 4.53 3.28
N MET A 2 11.05 3.51 4.10
CA MET A 2 11.89 2.31 4.18
C MET A 2 11.03 1.09 3.82
N CYS A 3 11.60 0.15 3.07
CA CYS A 3 10.90 -1.06 2.62
C CYS A 3 11.90 -2.22 2.43
N SER A 4 11.38 -3.42 2.18
CA SER A 4 12.18 -4.63 1.95
C SER A 4 13.19 -4.46 0.82
N LEU A 5 14.36 -5.12 0.93
CA LEU A 5 15.37 -5.16 -0.13
C LEU A 5 14.88 -5.90 -1.40
N SER A 6 13.78 -6.65 -1.31
CA SER A 6 13.15 -7.34 -2.44
C SER A 6 12.27 -6.43 -3.30
N VAL A 7 12.10 -5.16 -2.91
CA VAL A 7 11.31 -4.16 -3.64
C VAL A 7 12.01 -3.78 -4.94
N LYS A 8 11.23 -3.65 -6.03
CA LYS A 8 11.72 -3.25 -7.35
C LYS A 8 10.73 -2.31 -8.05
N PRO A 9 11.13 -1.63 -9.15
CA PRO A 9 10.19 -0.81 -9.93
C PRO A 9 8.97 -1.61 -10.39
N GLY A 10 7.78 -1.03 -10.20
CA GLY A 10 6.49 -1.68 -10.47
C GLY A 10 5.83 -2.33 -9.25
N ASP A 11 6.48 -2.34 -8.09
CA ASP A 11 5.83 -2.70 -6.82
C ASP A 11 4.99 -1.52 -6.32
N GLU A 12 3.84 -1.82 -5.73
CA GLU A 12 2.85 -0.86 -5.29
C GLU A 12 2.75 -0.85 -3.76
N VAL A 13 2.50 0.33 -3.18
CA VAL A 13 2.25 0.48 -1.74
C VAL A 13 0.74 0.51 -1.51
N TRP A 14 0.22 -0.42 -0.73
CA TRP A 14 -1.20 -0.57 -0.46
C TRP A 14 -1.52 -0.35 1.03
N MET A 15 -2.58 0.42 1.27
CA MET A 15 -3.18 0.59 2.58
C MET A 15 -4.35 -0.39 2.70
N VAL A 16 -4.07 -1.58 3.25
CA VAL A 16 -5.08 -2.62 3.45
C VAL A 16 -5.85 -2.34 4.74
N ARG A 17 -7.18 -2.43 4.68
CA ARG A 17 -8.06 -2.28 5.84
C ARG A 17 -7.60 -3.22 6.96
N ASP A 18 -7.51 -2.69 8.18
CA ASP A 18 -7.07 -3.42 9.39
C ASP A 18 -5.62 -3.92 9.38
N SER A 19 -4.81 -3.60 8.37
CA SER A 19 -3.37 -3.85 8.41
C SER A 19 -2.68 -2.85 9.34
N ALA A 20 -1.80 -3.35 10.20
CA ALA A 20 -1.02 -2.51 11.13
C ALA A 20 0.05 -1.66 10.43
N ALA A 21 0.35 -1.95 9.17
CA ALA A 21 1.33 -1.24 8.36
C ALA A 21 0.94 -1.23 6.87
N PRO A 22 1.43 -0.24 6.09
CA PRO A 22 1.38 -0.28 4.63
C PRO A 22 2.09 -1.55 4.09
N LEU A 23 1.51 -2.15 3.05
CA LEU A 23 2.03 -3.37 2.43
C LEU A 23 2.61 -3.06 1.05
N ILE A 24 3.67 -3.77 0.68
CA ILE A 24 4.19 -3.76 -0.69
C ILE A 24 3.59 -4.95 -1.44
N LEU A 25 2.83 -4.66 -2.50
CA LEU A 25 2.21 -5.64 -3.37
C LEU A 25 2.82 -5.58 -4.77
N ARG A 26 2.99 -6.74 -5.40
CA ARG A 26 3.48 -6.86 -6.78
C ARG A 26 2.45 -7.60 -7.62
N ARG A 27 2.04 -7.00 -8.74
CA ARG A 27 1.13 -7.66 -9.68
C ARG A 27 1.74 -8.95 -10.23
N VAL A 28 0.93 -10.01 -10.29
CA VAL A 28 1.30 -11.28 -10.93
C VAL A 28 1.06 -11.16 -12.43
N GLU A 29 2.10 -11.36 -13.24
CA GLU A 29 1.98 -11.29 -14.70
C GLU A 29 1.01 -12.36 -15.24
N GLY A 30 0.08 -11.95 -16.11
CA GLY A 30 -0.91 -12.85 -16.72
C GLY A 30 -2.11 -13.19 -15.83
N ALA A 31 -2.19 -12.64 -14.62
CA ALA A 31 -3.34 -12.80 -13.74
C ALA A 31 -3.93 -11.43 -13.36
N GLU A 32 -5.15 -11.18 -13.82
CA GLU A 32 -5.90 -9.99 -13.41
C GLU A 32 -6.22 -10.06 -11.90
N GLU A 33 -6.12 -8.92 -11.22
CA GLU A 33 -6.41 -8.78 -9.78
C GLU A 33 -5.61 -9.68 -8.81
N GLN A 34 -4.51 -10.30 -9.26
CA GLN A 34 -3.64 -11.09 -8.39
C GLN A 34 -2.36 -10.33 -8.05
N TYR A 35 -2.04 -10.31 -6.76
CA TYR A 35 -0.85 -9.66 -6.23
C TYR A 35 -0.11 -10.58 -5.27
N GLN A 36 1.22 -10.50 -5.33
CA GLN A 36 2.12 -11.12 -4.37
C GLN A 36 2.45 -10.11 -3.26
N LEU A 37 2.34 -10.53 -2.00
CA LEU A 37 2.89 -9.77 -0.88
C LEU A 37 4.42 -9.83 -0.92
N VAL A 38 5.06 -8.69 -1.13
CA VAL A 38 6.53 -8.54 -1.19
C VAL A 38 7.11 -8.24 0.20
N GLY A 39 6.37 -7.51 1.02
CA GLY A 39 6.75 -7.18 2.39
C GLY A 39 5.95 -6.01 2.95
N GLU A 40 6.38 -5.50 4.09
CA GLU A 40 5.83 -4.30 4.73
C GLU A 40 6.65 -3.05 4.36
N ALA A 41 6.03 -1.88 4.48
CA ALA A 41 6.69 -0.60 4.32
C ALA A 41 6.55 0.28 5.55
N TYR A 42 7.64 0.91 5.95
CA TYR A 42 7.64 1.98 6.94
C TYR A 42 7.58 3.33 6.25
N VAL A 43 6.49 4.04 6.47
CA VAL A 43 6.32 5.41 5.98
C VAL A 43 6.20 6.35 7.17
N HIS A 44 7.28 7.11 7.39
CA HIS A 44 7.45 7.95 8.57
C HIS A 44 6.44 9.13 8.63
N GLY A 45 5.96 9.60 7.48
CA GLY A 45 5.04 10.75 7.35
C GLY A 45 3.56 10.37 7.35
N PHE A 46 3.17 9.28 8.03
CA PHE A 46 1.75 8.91 8.22
C PHE A 46 1.38 8.72 9.70
N MET A 47 2.27 9.07 10.63
CA MET A 47 2.06 8.83 12.05
C MET A 47 1.04 9.78 12.68
N ASN A 48 0.64 10.86 11.99
CA ASN A 48 -0.33 11.84 12.46
C ASN A 48 -1.64 11.89 11.64
N GLY A 49 -1.90 10.87 10.81
CA GLY A 49 -3.15 10.81 10.03
C GLY A 49 -3.28 11.91 8.96
N GLU A 50 -2.20 12.61 8.62
CA GLU A 50 -2.18 13.73 7.67
C GLU A 50 -2.61 13.36 6.25
N MET A 51 -2.56 12.06 5.88
CA MET A 51 -3.05 11.55 4.60
C MET A 51 -4.53 11.12 4.64
N LEU A 52 -5.17 11.14 5.82
CA LEU A 52 -6.60 10.90 5.96
C LEU A 52 -7.41 12.19 5.74
N GLU A 53 -6.76 13.35 5.80
CA GLU A 53 -7.38 14.63 5.51
C GLU A 53 -7.10 15.01 4.04
N GLU A 54 -8.21 15.29 3.34
CA GLU A 54 -8.34 15.72 1.95
C GLU A 54 -8.46 14.62 0.87
N ASN A 55 -9.73 14.26 0.61
CA ASN A 55 -10.25 13.78 -0.68
C ASN A 55 -9.78 12.41 -1.21
N TYR A 56 -9.37 11.49 -0.36
CA TYR A 56 -9.40 10.07 -0.74
C TYR A 56 -10.82 9.57 -0.56
N GLY A 57 -11.47 9.21 -1.67
CA GLY A 57 -12.81 8.62 -1.67
C GLY A 57 -12.79 7.35 -0.82
N LEU A 58 -13.15 7.49 0.45
CA LEU A 58 -13.42 6.39 1.37
C LEU A 58 -14.69 5.70 0.87
N VAL A 59 -14.54 4.85 -0.14
CA VAL A 59 -15.56 3.90 -0.53
C VAL A 59 -15.24 2.63 0.23
N ASP A 60 -16.06 2.30 1.23
CA ASP A 60 -15.93 1.03 1.92
C ASP A 60 -15.10 1.09 3.22
N GLY A 61 -14.15 2.03 3.33
CA GLY A 61 -13.05 1.93 4.30
C GLY A 61 -11.84 1.16 3.74
N SER A 62 -11.73 1.06 2.41
CA SER A 62 -10.50 0.72 1.70
C SER A 62 -9.92 1.99 1.07
N VAL A 63 -8.65 2.28 1.36
CA VAL A 63 -7.90 3.37 0.72
C VAL A 63 -7.07 2.75 -0.40
N THR A 64 -7.50 2.97 -1.65
CA THR A 64 -6.69 2.63 -2.83
C THR A 64 -6.00 3.91 -3.30
N LEU A 65 -4.68 3.96 -3.18
CA LEU A 65 -3.87 5.03 -3.74
C LEU A 65 -3.63 4.71 -5.22
N VAL A 66 -4.24 5.49 -6.11
CA VAL A 66 -3.95 5.50 -7.56
C VAL A 66 -2.68 6.27 -7.86
#